data_AF-A0A8B6F2Z4-F1
#
_entry.id   AF-A0A8B6F2Z4-F1
#
_cell.length_a   1.000
_cell.length_b   1.000
_cell.length_c   1.000
_cell.angle_alpha   90.00
_cell.angle_beta   90.00
_cell.angle_gamma   90.00
#
_symmetry.space_group_name_H-M   'P 1'
#
loop_
_entity.id
_entity.type
_entity.pdbx_description
1 polymer ?
#
loop_
_entity_poly.entity_id
_entity_poly.type
_entity_poly.pdbx_seq_one_letter_code
_entity_poly.pdbx_strand_id
1 'polypeptide(L)'
;MEWNKAREKNNLQDFSFATSQHLWGVEIPSLGCSNCDIECYYSNIVDAIQQAETETLPHKTFVKYLKPYGTHHVNALHENMASKRQQWISCNRPRGEHVIFQEYKLAKRNFRRELRNAYQNHMQETYDSLEKDFDIDQKRLWSFLNKNKKSKSCLSKLIVNGRQCSTHDDILDGWADHFESIFKQNTESEPVSDKERAITKTVEVAHKYFRGTFYNNTKLNIKVNEVEKVSSA
;
A
#
# COMPACT_ATOMS: atom_id res chain seq x y z
N MET A 1 -7.18 -8.32 -8.55
CA MET A 1 -7.60 -7.99 -9.91
C MET A 1 -6.32 -7.76 -10.70
N GLU A 2 -5.89 -8.78 -11.44
CA GLU A 2 -4.67 -8.74 -12.26
C GLU A 2 -5.01 -8.01 -13.55
N TRP A 3 -4.37 -6.87 -13.80
CA TRP A 3 -4.58 -6.03 -14.98
C TRP A 3 -4.49 -6.81 -16.30
N ASN A 4 -3.63 -7.83 -16.33
CA ASN A 4 -3.39 -8.67 -17.50
C ASN A 4 -4.63 -9.51 -17.88
N LYS A 5 -5.38 -10.05 -16.91
CA LYS A 5 -6.56 -10.89 -17.18
C LYS A 5 -7.77 -10.12 -17.71
N ALA A 6 -7.87 -8.83 -17.41
CA ALA A 6 -8.93 -7.98 -17.94
C ALA A 6 -8.64 -7.54 -19.38
N ARG A 7 -7.36 -7.34 -19.71
CA ARG A 7 -6.87 -6.98 -21.05
C ARG A 7 -6.91 -8.17 -22.02
N GLU A 8 -6.60 -9.39 -21.54
CA GLU A 8 -6.67 -10.63 -22.32
C GLU A 8 -8.08 -11.02 -22.78
N LYS A 9 -9.13 -10.48 -22.15
CA LYS A 9 -10.53 -10.74 -22.51
C LYS A 9 -11.13 -9.76 -23.54
N ASN A 10 -10.33 -8.89 -24.16
CA ASN A 10 -10.76 -7.91 -25.19
C ASN A 10 -11.89 -6.94 -24.76
N ASN A 11 -12.20 -6.81 -23.47
CA ASN A 11 -13.35 -6.05 -23.00
C ASN A 11 -13.04 -4.64 -22.47
N LEU A 12 -11.78 -4.19 -22.52
CA LEU A 12 -11.40 -2.84 -22.09
C LEU A 12 -10.72 -2.13 -23.25
N GLN A 13 -11.40 -1.10 -23.79
CA GLN A 13 -10.76 -0.16 -24.69
C GLN A 13 -9.65 0.60 -23.96
N ASP A 14 -8.66 1.09 -24.70
CA ASP A 14 -7.63 1.96 -24.14
C ASP A 14 -8.28 3.26 -23.65
N PHE A 15 -8.00 3.66 -22.40
CA PHE A 15 -8.49 4.91 -21.82
C PHE A 15 -8.14 6.11 -22.71
N SER A 16 -6.96 6.10 -23.35
CA SER A 16 -6.54 7.14 -24.28
C SER A 16 -7.46 7.24 -25.50
N PHE A 17 -7.89 6.09 -26.02
CA PHE A 17 -8.80 6.00 -27.17
C PHE A 17 -10.22 6.46 -26.79
N ALA A 18 -10.77 5.96 -25.70
CA ALA A 18 -12.11 6.35 -25.23
C ALA A 18 -12.18 7.85 -24.89
N THR A 19 -11.14 8.39 -24.24
CA THR A 19 -11.08 9.82 -23.93
C THR A 19 -11.06 10.66 -25.21
N SER A 20 -10.29 10.24 -26.21
CA SER A 20 -10.23 10.93 -27.51
C SER A 20 -11.58 10.91 -28.22
N GLN A 21 -12.29 9.77 -28.18
CA GLN A 21 -13.62 9.62 -28.78
C GLN A 21 -14.65 10.55 -28.13
N HIS A 22 -14.70 10.59 -26.79
CA HIS A 22 -15.65 11.43 -26.06
C HIS A 22 -15.33 12.92 -26.19
N LEU A 23 -14.05 13.30 -26.18
CA LEU A 23 -13.63 14.70 -26.37
C LEU A 23 -13.90 15.23 -27.78
N TRP A 24 -13.89 14.36 -28.80
CA TRP A 24 -14.16 14.78 -30.18
C TRP A 24 -15.60 15.25 -30.39
N GLY A 25 -16.53 14.80 -29.54
CA GLY A 25 -17.93 15.25 -29.52
C GLY A 25 -18.18 16.54 -28.75
N VAL A 26 -17.17 17.12 -28.08
CA VAL A 26 -17.33 18.32 -27.28
C VAL A 26 -17.20 19.56 -28.18
N GLU A 27 -18.29 20.31 -28.32
CA GLU A 27 -18.34 21.52 -29.16
C GLU A 27 -17.52 22.66 -28.55
N ILE A 28 -16.68 23.30 -29.38
CA ILE A 28 -15.85 24.45 -28.97
C ILE A 28 -16.72 25.72 -28.98
N PRO A 29 -16.75 26.51 -27.89
CA PRO A 29 -17.49 27.77 -27.85
C PRO A 29 -16.99 28.76 -28.91
N SER A 30 -17.91 29.47 -29.55
CA SER A 30 -17.58 30.52 -30.53
C SER A 30 -16.90 31.73 -29.87
N LEU A 31 -16.12 32.49 -30.65
CA LEU A 31 -15.56 33.77 -30.19
C LEU A 31 -16.69 34.73 -29.78
N GLY A 32 -16.65 35.21 -28.53
CA GLY A 32 -17.69 36.06 -27.94
C GLY A 32 -18.61 35.37 -26.91
N CYS A 33 -18.25 34.15 -26.49
CA CYS A 33 -18.98 33.38 -25.49
C CYS A 33 -19.04 34.06 -24.12
N SER A 34 -20.18 33.87 -23.44
CA SER A 34 -20.39 34.31 -22.06
C SER A 34 -19.62 33.44 -21.07
N ASN A 35 -19.43 33.92 -19.84
CA ASN A 35 -18.85 33.09 -18.76
C ASN A 35 -19.64 31.78 -18.54
N CYS A 36 -20.95 31.78 -18.79
CA CYS A 36 -21.79 30.58 -18.67
C CYS A 36 -21.43 29.53 -19.73
N ASP A 37 -21.08 29.96 -20.93
CA ASP A 37 -20.71 29.06 -22.03
C ASP A 37 -19.33 28.41 -21.77
N ILE A 38 -18.42 29.15 -21.13
CA ILE A 38 -17.11 28.63 -20.72
C ILE A 38 -17.26 27.57 -19.62
N GLU A 39 -18.09 27.82 -18.60
CA GLU A 39 -18.38 26.84 -17.54
C GLU A 39 -19.08 25.59 -18.10
N CYS A 40 -20.01 25.77 -19.04
CA CYS A 40 -20.67 24.67 -19.74
C CYS A 40 -19.67 23.81 -20.53
N TYR A 41 -18.77 24.45 -21.28
CA TYR A 41 -17.71 23.76 -22.02
C TYR A 41 -16.75 23.00 -21.09
N TYR A 42 -16.36 23.61 -19.96
CA TYR A 42 -15.54 22.95 -18.96
C TYR A 42 -16.25 21.72 -18.37
N SER A 43 -17.55 21.83 -18.05
CA SER A 43 -18.35 20.69 -17.59
C SER A 43 -18.38 19.58 -18.63
N ASN A 44 -18.60 19.90 -19.91
CA ASN A 44 -18.63 18.91 -21.00
C ASN A 44 -17.30 18.16 -21.16
N ILE A 45 -16.16 18.85 -21.01
CA ILE A 45 -14.84 18.20 -21.00
C ILE A 45 -14.72 17.24 -19.81
N VAL A 46 -15.11 17.68 -18.62
CA VAL A 46 -15.05 16.87 -17.40
C VAL A 46 -15.93 15.62 -17.54
N ASP A 47 -17.14 15.78 -18.07
CA ASP A 47 -18.08 14.69 -18.29
C ASP A 47 -17.56 13.70 -19.33
N ALA A 48 -16.95 14.17 -20.43
CA ALA A 48 -16.32 13.31 -21.44
C ALA A 48 -15.17 12.46 -20.85
N ILE A 49 -14.34 13.06 -19.99
CA ILE A 49 -13.27 12.34 -19.30
C ILE A 49 -13.84 11.32 -18.31
N GLN A 50 -14.88 11.69 -17.56
CA GLN A 50 -15.54 10.77 -16.63
C GLN A 50 -16.21 9.60 -17.35
N GLN A 51 -16.85 9.82 -18.50
CA GLN A 51 -17.42 8.75 -19.32
C GLN A 51 -16.32 7.77 -19.78
N ALA A 52 -15.21 8.29 -20.32
CA ALA A 52 -14.06 7.47 -20.70
C ALA A 52 -13.51 6.66 -19.52
N GLU A 53 -13.45 7.27 -18.33
CA GLU A 53 -13.04 6.60 -17.09
C GLU A 53 -13.95 5.40 -16.80
N THR A 54 -15.27 5.61 -16.85
CA THR A 54 -16.25 4.56 -16.52
C THR A 54 -16.26 3.38 -17.46
N GLU A 55 -15.94 3.61 -18.74
CA GLU A 55 -15.92 2.57 -19.77
C GLU A 55 -14.64 1.74 -19.75
N THR A 56 -13.51 2.34 -19.39
CA THR A 56 -12.19 1.73 -19.60
C THR A 56 -11.46 1.38 -18.31
N LEU A 57 -11.77 2.03 -17.19
CA LEU A 57 -11.12 1.74 -15.93
C LEU A 57 -11.95 0.74 -15.12
N PRO A 58 -11.34 -0.37 -14.66
CA PRO A 58 -12.04 -1.31 -13.81
C PRO A 58 -12.31 -0.68 -12.44
N HIS A 59 -13.57 -0.33 -12.18
CA HIS A 59 -13.99 0.12 -10.86
C HIS A 59 -13.93 -1.05 -9.87
N LYS A 60 -13.03 -0.95 -8.89
CA LYS A 60 -13.04 -1.88 -7.76
C LYS A 60 -14.23 -1.56 -6.88
N THR A 61 -15.21 -2.46 -6.86
CA THR A 61 -16.24 -2.44 -5.83
C THR A 61 -15.59 -2.62 -4.46
N PHE A 62 -16.16 -2.00 -3.43
CA PHE A 62 -15.69 -2.19 -2.07
C PHE A 62 -15.78 -3.68 -1.73
N VAL A 63 -14.63 -4.28 -1.46
CA VAL A 63 -14.55 -5.68 -1.12
C VAL A 63 -14.57 -5.80 0.40
N LYS A 64 -15.73 -6.19 0.95
CA LYS A 64 -15.97 -6.26 2.41
C LYS A 64 -14.89 -7.06 3.15
N TYR A 65 -14.39 -8.15 2.56
CA TYR A 65 -13.35 -8.97 3.20
C TYR A 65 -11.98 -8.27 3.33
N LEU A 66 -11.69 -7.22 2.56
CA LEU A 66 -10.45 -6.46 2.69
C LEU A 66 -10.47 -5.50 3.89
N LYS A 67 -11.66 -5.07 4.32
CA LYS A 67 -11.88 -4.19 5.48
C LYS A 67 -13.17 -4.61 6.21
N PRO A 68 -13.16 -5.77 6.89
CA PRO A 68 -14.35 -6.31 7.55
C PRO A 68 -14.88 -5.42 8.68
N TYR A 69 -14.01 -4.57 9.25
CA TYR A 69 -14.32 -3.57 10.27
C TYR A 69 -14.96 -2.27 9.72
N GLY A 70 -15.29 -2.20 8.43
CA GLY A 70 -16.02 -1.10 7.80
C GLY A 70 -17.50 -1.09 8.17
N THR A 71 -17.80 -0.87 9.45
CA THR A 71 -19.18 -0.84 9.96
C THR A 71 -19.94 0.38 9.43
N HIS A 72 -21.28 0.31 9.43
CA HIS A 72 -22.12 1.45 9.05
C HIS A 72 -21.79 2.71 9.85
N HIS A 73 -21.45 2.56 11.13
CA HIS A 73 -21.05 3.67 11.99
C HIS A 73 -19.74 4.32 11.54
N VAL A 74 -18.71 3.51 11.22
CA VAL A 74 -17.42 4.01 10.71
C VAL A 74 -17.61 4.72 9.36
N ASN A 75 -18.48 4.21 8.50
CA ASN A 75 -18.80 4.83 7.21
C ASN A 75 -19.53 6.18 7.39
N ALA A 76 -20.52 6.27 8.27
CA ALA A 76 -21.19 7.52 8.59
C ALA A 76 -20.22 8.58 9.13
N LEU A 77 -19.25 8.18 9.97
CA LEU A 77 -18.19 9.07 10.44
C LEU A 77 -17.22 9.50 9.33
N HIS A 78 -16.94 8.61 8.37
CA HIS A 78 -16.14 8.92 7.20
C HIS A 78 -16.83 9.96 6.32
N GLU A 79 -18.12 9.78 6.04
CA GLU A 79 -18.95 10.73 5.28
C GLU A 79 -19.02 12.09 5.97
N ASN A 80 -19.25 12.13 7.28
CA ASN A 80 -19.21 13.37 8.06
C ASN A 80 -17.83 14.06 7.96
N MET A 81 -16.74 13.31 8.13
CA MET A 81 -15.38 13.85 7.95
C MET A 81 -15.17 14.42 6.54
N ALA A 82 -15.64 13.73 5.50
CA ALA A 82 -15.54 14.18 4.11
C ALA A 82 -16.35 15.47 3.88
N SER A 83 -17.59 15.53 4.37
CA SER A 83 -18.45 16.72 4.31
C SER A 83 -17.80 17.93 4.99
N LYS A 84 -17.29 17.76 6.23
CA LYS A 84 -16.57 18.83 6.94
C LYS A 84 -15.28 19.26 6.25
N ARG A 85 -14.57 18.33 5.60
CA ARG A 85 -13.41 18.68 4.77
C ARG A 85 -13.82 19.54 3.58
N GLN A 86 -14.93 19.23 2.93
CA GLN A 86 -15.44 20.01 1.79
C GLN A 86 -15.80 21.43 2.22
N GLN A 87 -16.52 21.58 3.35
CA GLN A 87 -16.83 22.88 3.94
C GLN A 87 -15.56 23.70 4.27
N TRP A 88 -14.53 23.04 4.81
CA TRP A 88 -13.25 23.69 5.07
C TRP A 88 -12.55 24.17 3.79
N ILE A 89 -12.64 23.40 2.70
CA ILE A 89 -12.08 23.77 1.39
C ILE A 89 -12.86 24.95 0.78
N SER A 90 -14.19 24.91 0.81
CA SER A 90 -15.03 25.98 0.25
C SER A 90 -14.82 27.32 0.96
N CYS A 91 -14.42 27.30 2.23
CA CYS A 91 -14.11 28.51 2.99
C CYS A 91 -12.64 28.96 2.88
N ASN A 92 -11.90 28.58 1.83
CA ASN A 92 -10.49 28.92 1.63
C ASN A 92 -9.54 28.38 2.71
N ARG A 93 -9.87 27.24 3.31
CA ARG A 93 -8.98 26.47 4.20
C ARG A 93 -8.46 27.29 5.40
N PRO A 94 -9.34 27.92 6.20
CA PRO A 94 -8.92 28.71 7.35
C PRO A 94 -8.15 27.85 8.36
N ARG A 95 -7.28 28.47 9.16
CA ARG A 95 -6.43 27.78 10.16
C ARG A 95 -6.63 28.38 11.55
N GLY A 96 -6.06 27.73 12.57
CA GLY A 96 -6.08 28.22 13.95
C GLY A 96 -7.40 27.95 14.66
N GLU A 97 -7.96 28.95 15.31
CA GLU A 97 -9.19 28.84 16.12
C GLU A 97 -10.48 28.95 15.33
N HIS A 98 -10.40 28.97 13.99
CA HIS A 98 -11.57 29.05 13.14
C HIS A 98 -12.49 27.83 13.32
N VAL A 99 -13.78 28.07 13.57
CA VAL A 99 -14.79 27.03 13.88
C VAL A 99 -14.78 25.89 12.86
N ILE A 100 -14.87 26.21 11.56
CA ILE A 100 -14.86 25.21 10.47
C ILE A 100 -13.60 24.32 10.49
N PHE A 101 -12.44 24.89 10.81
CA PHE A 101 -11.20 24.12 10.92
C PHE A 101 -11.26 23.18 12.14
N GLN A 102 -11.73 23.66 13.28
CA GLN A 102 -11.88 22.85 14.49
C GLN A 102 -12.87 21.69 14.27
N GLU A 103 -14.02 21.96 13.66
CA GLU A 103 -15.04 20.95 13.34
C GLU A 103 -14.48 19.84 12.43
N TYR A 104 -13.78 20.21 11.35
CA TYR A 104 -13.12 19.23 10.49
C TYR A 104 -12.08 18.41 11.26
N LYS A 105 -11.26 19.04 12.09
CA LYS A 105 -10.24 18.35 12.89
C LYS A 105 -10.86 17.40 13.91
N LEU A 106 -11.98 17.78 14.52
CA LEU A 106 -12.75 16.94 15.43
C LEU A 106 -13.36 15.75 14.71
N ALA A 107 -14.06 15.97 13.60
CA ALA A 107 -14.64 14.91 12.77
C ALA A 107 -13.58 13.89 12.32
N LYS A 108 -12.42 14.38 11.86
CA LYS A 108 -11.27 13.55 11.49
C LYS A 108 -10.70 12.75 12.66
N ARG A 109 -10.65 13.34 13.86
CA ARG A 109 -10.20 12.65 15.08
C ARG A 109 -11.16 11.53 15.46
N ASN A 110 -12.46 11.82 15.44
CA ASN A 110 -13.51 10.85 15.77
C ASN A 110 -13.51 9.66 14.80
N PHE A 111 -13.49 9.92 13.49
CA PHE A 111 -13.37 8.87 12.48
C PHE A 111 -12.14 7.97 12.71
N ARG A 112 -10.95 8.58 12.93
CA ARG A 112 -9.72 7.80 13.18
C ARG A 112 -9.77 6.98 14.45
N ARG A 113 -10.43 7.48 15.50
CA ARG A 113 -10.62 6.75 16.75
C ARG A 113 -11.50 5.54 16.52
N GLU A 114 -12.68 5.72 15.94
CA GLU A 114 -13.60 4.61 15.71
C GLU A 114 -13.08 3.60 14.69
N LEU A 115 -12.33 4.05 13.67
CA LEU A 115 -11.66 3.14 12.74
C LEU A 115 -10.67 2.21 13.47
N ARG A 116 -9.90 2.75 14.42
CA ARG A 116 -8.99 1.95 15.25
C ARG A 116 -9.77 1.01 16.17
N ASN A 117 -10.81 1.50 16.83
CA ASN A 117 -11.65 0.68 17.71
C ASN A 117 -12.26 -0.49 16.94
N ALA A 118 -12.89 -0.22 15.79
CA ALA A 118 -13.49 -1.25 14.95
C ALA A 118 -12.47 -2.28 14.47
N TYR A 119 -11.25 -1.83 14.12
CA TYR A 119 -10.16 -2.75 13.78
C TYR A 119 -9.76 -3.64 14.96
N GLN A 120 -9.56 -3.06 16.15
CA GLN A 120 -9.18 -3.81 17.35
C GLN A 120 -10.27 -4.81 17.75
N ASN A 121 -11.54 -4.40 17.74
CA ASN A 121 -12.66 -5.28 18.03
C ASN A 121 -12.72 -6.46 17.04
N HIS A 122 -12.56 -6.19 15.74
CA HIS A 122 -12.52 -7.26 14.74
C HIS A 122 -11.34 -8.22 14.96
N MET A 123 -10.16 -7.70 15.33
CA MET A 123 -9.02 -8.55 15.67
C MET A 123 -9.32 -9.40 16.91
N GLN A 124 -9.88 -8.82 17.96
CA GLN A 124 -10.28 -9.54 19.17
C GLN A 124 -11.30 -10.64 18.85
N GLU A 125 -12.38 -10.33 18.12
CA GLU A 125 -13.38 -11.32 17.68
C GLU A 125 -12.75 -12.45 16.85
N THR A 126 -11.76 -12.13 16.02
CA THR A 126 -11.01 -13.13 15.24
C THR A 126 -10.20 -14.04 16.15
N TYR A 127 -9.54 -13.50 17.18
CA TYR A 127 -8.79 -14.28 18.17
C TYR A 127 -9.71 -15.14 19.04
N ASP A 128 -10.81 -14.59 19.54
CA ASP A 128 -11.78 -15.33 20.34
C ASP A 128 -12.41 -16.49 19.53
N SER A 129 -12.67 -16.27 18.24
CA SER A 129 -13.12 -17.33 17.34
C SER A 129 -12.05 -18.40 17.13
N LEU A 130 -10.77 -18.01 17.06
CA LEU A 130 -9.65 -18.92 16.88
C LEU A 130 -9.42 -19.78 18.13
N GLU A 131 -9.54 -19.19 19.31
CA GLU A 131 -9.44 -19.88 20.60
C GLU A 131 -10.55 -20.92 20.75
N LYS A 132 -11.80 -20.59 20.40
CA LYS A 132 -12.90 -21.57 20.36
C LYS A 132 -12.64 -22.71 19.38
N ASP A 133 -12.11 -22.40 18.19
CA ASP A 133 -11.76 -23.42 17.19
C ASP A 133 -10.57 -24.28 17.65
N PHE A 134 -9.65 -23.75 18.47
CA PHE A 134 -8.52 -24.49 19.04
C PHE A 134 -9.00 -25.65 19.93
N ASP A 135 -10.00 -25.39 20.77
CA ASP A 135 -10.55 -26.38 21.70
C ASP A 135 -11.38 -27.47 20.98
N ILE A 136 -11.92 -27.16 19.80
CA ILE A 136 -12.85 -28.04 19.07
C ILE A 136 -12.14 -28.86 17.98
N ASP A 137 -11.28 -28.24 17.16
CA ASP A 137 -10.63 -28.92 16.03
C ASP A 137 -9.24 -28.32 15.68
N GLN A 138 -8.20 -28.98 16.19
CA GLN A 138 -6.81 -28.66 15.88
C GLN A 138 -6.49 -28.64 14.38
N LYS A 139 -7.16 -29.45 13.54
CA LYS A 139 -6.91 -29.43 12.07
C LYS A 139 -7.39 -28.13 11.45
N ARG A 140 -8.49 -27.57 11.94
CA ARG A 140 -9.04 -26.30 11.48
C ARG A 140 -8.12 -25.13 11.81
N LEU A 141 -7.56 -25.14 13.02
CA LEU A 141 -6.52 -24.20 13.46
C LEU A 141 -5.31 -24.22 12.50
N TRP A 142 -4.74 -25.40 12.25
CA TRP A 142 -3.58 -25.52 11.35
C TRP A 142 -3.91 -25.10 9.92
N SER A 143 -5.11 -25.38 9.43
CA SER A 143 -5.60 -24.87 8.15
C SER A 143 -5.65 -23.34 8.12
N PHE A 144 -6.16 -22.70 9.18
CA PHE A 144 -6.21 -21.24 9.30
C PHE A 144 -4.82 -20.61 9.35
N LEU A 145 -3.92 -21.12 10.21
CA LEU A 145 -2.53 -20.66 10.31
C LEU A 145 -1.77 -20.83 8.99
N ASN A 146 -1.97 -21.96 8.29
CA ASN A 146 -1.30 -22.24 7.03
C ASN A 146 -1.91 -21.50 5.83
N LYS A 147 -3.18 -21.05 5.88
CA LYS A 147 -3.77 -20.16 4.86
C LYS A 147 -3.02 -18.83 4.77
N ASN A 148 -2.59 -18.28 5.90
CA ASN A 148 -1.85 -17.01 5.96
C ASN A 148 -0.37 -17.16 5.56
N LYS A 149 0.20 -18.36 5.69
CA LYS A 149 1.55 -18.68 5.19
C LYS A 149 1.66 -18.72 3.66
N LYS A 150 0.53 -18.69 2.93
CA LYS A 150 0.53 -18.62 1.46
C LYS A 150 1.00 -17.28 0.90
N SER A 151 1.30 -16.29 1.75
CA SER A 151 2.25 -15.25 1.36
C SER A 151 3.68 -15.82 1.38
N LYS A 152 3.96 -16.75 0.46
CA LYS A 152 5.23 -16.62 -0.24
C LYS A 152 5.07 -15.31 -0.98
N SER A 153 5.45 -14.21 -0.32
CA SER A 153 5.97 -13.05 -1.01
C SER A 153 6.68 -13.60 -2.23
N CYS A 154 6.23 -13.20 -3.40
CA CYS A 154 7.09 -13.19 -4.55
C CYS A 154 8.28 -12.34 -4.11
N LEU A 155 9.26 -12.97 -3.44
CA LEU A 155 10.62 -12.50 -3.42
C LEU A 155 10.96 -12.56 -4.89
N SER A 156 10.71 -11.44 -5.57
CA SER A 156 11.24 -11.17 -6.89
C SER A 156 12.69 -11.60 -6.80
N LYS A 157 13.00 -12.72 -7.45
CA LYS A 157 14.35 -13.27 -7.47
C LYS A 157 15.27 -12.12 -7.83
N LEU A 158 16.23 -11.82 -6.96
CA LEU A 158 17.18 -10.75 -7.23
C LEU A 158 18.00 -11.18 -8.44
N ILE A 159 17.86 -10.47 -9.56
CA ILE A 159 18.66 -10.71 -10.76
C ILE A 159 19.65 -9.56 -10.86
N VAL A 160 20.93 -9.85 -10.65
CA VAL A 160 22.03 -8.89 -10.84
C VAL A 160 22.88 -9.39 -11.99
N ASN A 161 23.13 -8.54 -13.00
CA ASN A 161 23.93 -8.87 -14.19
C ASN A 161 23.48 -10.17 -14.91
N GLY A 162 22.18 -10.45 -14.93
CA GLY A 162 21.61 -11.66 -15.52
C GLY A 162 21.78 -12.94 -14.68
N ARG A 163 22.49 -12.89 -13.55
CA ARG A 163 22.57 -14.00 -12.58
C ARG A 163 21.41 -13.90 -11.61
N GLN A 164 20.71 -15.02 -11.43
CA GLN A 164 19.64 -15.15 -10.44
C GLN A 164 20.26 -15.48 -9.08
N CYS A 165 20.25 -14.52 -8.16
CA CYS A 165 20.71 -14.71 -6.79
C CYS A 165 19.58 -15.32 -5.95
N SER A 166 19.80 -16.49 -5.37
CA SER A 166 18.74 -17.25 -4.68
C SER A 166 19.10 -17.71 -3.28
N THR A 167 20.39 -17.87 -2.97
CA THR A 167 20.87 -18.14 -1.62
C THR A 167 21.26 -16.84 -0.90
N HIS A 168 21.43 -16.92 0.43
CA HIS A 168 21.83 -15.75 1.23
C HIS A 168 23.15 -15.14 0.74
N ASP A 169 24.16 -15.98 0.53
CA ASP A 169 25.47 -15.56 0.07
C ASP A 169 25.40 -15.03 -1.37
N ASP A 170 24.64 -15.69 -2.26
CA ASP A 170 24.43 -15.18 -3.63
C ASP A 170 23.79 -13.78 -3.64
N ILE A 171 22.88 -13.50 -2.70
CA ILE A 171 22.22 -12.19 -2.62
C ILE A 171 23.23 -11.13 -2.16
N LEU A 172 24.08 -11.45 -1.19
CA LEU A 172 25.13 -10.54 -0.72
C LEU A 172 26.14 -10.26 -1.84
N ASP A 173 26.58 -11.30 -2.54
CA ASP A 173 27.49 -11.19 -3.68
C ASP A 173 26.85 -10.37 -4.81
N GLY A 174 25.56 -10.63 -5.11
CA GLY A 174 24.83 -9.85 -6.12
C GLY A 174 24.74 -8.36 -5.76
N TRP A 175 24.54 -8.01 -4.49
CA TRP A 175 24.58 -6.60 -4.07
C TRP A 175 25.99 -6.02 -4.16
N ALA A 176 27.02 -6.77 -3.78
CA ALA A 176 28.41 -6.34 -3.90
C ALA A 176 28.76 -6.02 -5.36
N ASP A 177 28.43 -6.93 -6.28
CA ASP A 177 28.64 -6.76 -7.72
C ASP A 177 27.89 -5.55 -8.29
N HIS A 178 26.63 -5.35 -7.86
CA HIS A 178 25.81 -4.22 -8.29
C HIS A 178 26.44 -2.88 -7.89
N PHE A 179 26.83 -2.74 -6.63
CA PHE A 179 27.45 -1.51 -6.14
C PHE A 179 28.83 -1.30 -6.77
N GLU A 180 29.64 -2.35 -6.87
CA GLU A 180 30.94 -2.26 -7.53
C GLU A 180 30.80 -1.76 -8.98
N SER A 181 29.80 -2.23 -9.72
CA SER A 181 29.49 -1.76 -11.08
C SER A 181 29.12 -0.26 -11.12
N ILE A 182 28.25 0.20 -10.22
CA ILE A 182 27.88 1.63 -10.12
C ILE A 182 29.11 2.50 -9.85
N PHE A 183 30.02 2.04 -9.01
CA PHE A 183 31.19 2.82 -8.62
C PHE A 183 32.32 2.77 -9.67
N LYS A 184 32.50 1.65 -10.38
CA LYS A 184 33.43 1.53 -11.52
C LYS A 184 33.03 2.38 -12.72
N GLN A 185 31.75 2.73 -12.87
CA GLN A 185 31.29 3.64 -13.93
C GLN A 185 31.56 5.13 -13.62
N ASN A 186 31.83 5.50 -12.36
CA ASN A 186 32.01 6.89 -11.91
C ASN A 186 33.47 7.29 -11.67
N THR A 187 34.43 6.54 -12.22
CA THR A 187 35.88 6.69 -11.95
C THR A 187 36.59 7.76 -12.80
N GLU A 188 35.90 8.75 -13.34
CA GLU A 188 36.57 9.88 -14.01
C GLU A 188 36.65 11.18 -13.19
N SER A 189 36.02 11.28 -12.02
CA SER A 189 36.29 12.42 -11.12
C SER A 189 36.05 12.09 -9.65
N GLU A 190 37.11 11.78 -8.90
CA GLU A 190 37.37 12.18 -7.50
C GLU A 190 38.30 11.19 -6.76
N PRO A 191 39.15 11.68 -5.83
CA PRO A 191 40.24 10.91 -5.22
C PRO A 191 39.76 9.69 -4.40
N VAL A 192 40.46 8.58 -4.63
CA VAL A 192 40.12 7.19 -4.29
C VAL A 192 39.98 6.90 -2.77
N SER A 193 40.62 7.71 -1.91
CA SER A 193 40.78 7.44 -0.48
C SER A 193 39.47 7.47 0.33
N ASP A 194 38.58 8.43 0.06
CA ASP A 194 37.35 8.59 0.85
C ASP A 194 36.24 7.62 0.41
N LYS A 195 36.29 7.17 -0.85
CA LYS A 195 35.32 6.23 -1.44
C LYS A 195 35.50 4.81 -0.88
N GLU A 196 36.74 4.32 -0.77
CA GLU A 196 37.02 3.01 -0.18
C GLU A 196 36.57 2.94 1.29
N ARG A 197 36.83 4.01 2.05
CA ARG A 197 36.42 4.11 3.46
C ARG A 197 34.90 4.13 3.65
N ALA A 198 34.16 4.74 2.72
CA ALA A 198 32.71 4.73 2.73
C ALA A 198 32.15 3.34 2.45
N ILE A 199 32.71 2.63 1.45
CA ILE A 199 32.31 1.26 1.08
C ILE A 199 32.56 0.28 2.23
N THR A 200 33.73 0.32 2.87
CA THR A 200 34.01 -0.57 4.02
C THR A 200 33.00 -0.34 5.15
N LYS A 201 32.66 0.92 5.44
CA LYS A 201 31.66 1.26 6.47
C LYS A 201 30.25 0.77 6.12
N THR A 202 29.79 0.91 4.88
CA THR A 202 28.44 0.43 4.50
C THR A 202 28.36 -1.09 4.50
N VAL A 203 29.41 -1.77 4.05
CA VAL A 203 29.49 -3.24 4.08
C VAL A 203 29.50 -3.75 5.53
N GLU A 204 30.28 -3.14 6.42
CA GLU A 204 30.29 -3.48 7.85
C GLU A 204 28.92 -3.27 8.52
N VAL A 205 28.25 -2.15 8.21
CA VAL A 205 26.91 -1.87 8.73
C VAL A 205 25.91 -2.90 8.21
N ALA A 206 25.94 -3.23 6.92
CA ALA A 206 25.09 -4.27 6.34
C ALA A 206 25.32 -5.62 7.03
N HIS A 207 26.58 -6.06 7.17
CA HIS A 207 26.91 -7.30 7.87
C HIS A 207 26.42 -7.31 9.33
N LYS A 208 26.52 -6.19 10.06
CA LYS A 208 26.04 -6.06 11.44
C LYS A 208 24.51 -6.19 11.53
N TYR A 209 23.78 -5.54 10.64
CA TYR A 209 22.31 -5.59 10.63
C TYR A 209 21.77 -6.96 10.18
N PHE A 210 22.42 -7.60 9.20
CA PHE A 210 21.97 -8.90 8.68
C PHE A 210 22.38 -10.09 9.56
N ARG A 211 23.54 -10.05 10.23
CA ARG A 211 23.92 -11.12 11.20
C ARG A 211 23.20 -11.00 12.55
N GLY A 212 22.87 -9.79 13.00
CA GLY A 212 22.24 -9.56 14.31
C GLY A 212 20.76 -9.94 14.42
N THR A 213 20.03 -9.98 13.30
CA THR A 213 18.58 -10.22 13.30
C THR A 213 18.18 -11.70 13.32
N PHE A 214 19.07 -12.62 12.90
CA PHE A 214 18.77 -14.06 12.87
C PHE A 214 19.19 -14.82 14.14
N TYR A 215 20.30 -14.46 14.80
CA TYR A 215 20.76 -15.17 16.00
C TYR A 215 19.94 -14.87 17.27
N ASN A 216 19.24 -13.73 17.31
CA ASN A 216 18.37 -13.41 18.44
C ASN A 216 17.03 -14.15 18.37
N ASN A 217 16.55 -14.52 17.18
CA ASN A 217 15.34 -15.33 17.02
C ASN A 217 15.56 -16.82 17.30
N THR A 218 16.76 -17.36 17.05
CA THR A 218 17.09 -18.75 17.39
C THR A 218 17.33 -18.95 18.89
N LYS A 219 17.95 -17.99 19.60
CA LYS A 219 18.08 -18.08 21.08
C LYS A 219 16.76 -17.90 21.83
N LEU A 220 15.82 -17.12 21.31
CA LEU A 220 14.48 -17.01 21.90
C LEU A 220 13.67 -18.31 21.73
N ASN A 221 13.79 -18.99 20.57
CA ASN A 221 13.10 -20.27 20.35
C ASN A 221 13.73 -21.47 21.09
N ILE A 222 15.03 -21.43 21.40
CA ILE A 222 15.68 -22.50 22.19
C ILE A 222 15.29 -22.37 23.68
N LYS A 223 15.21 -21.15 24.23
CA LYS A 223 14.81 -20.96 25.63
C LYS A 223 13.33 -21.26 25.91
N VAL A 224 12.42 -21.03 24.97
CA VAL A 224 10.99 -21.36 25.16
C VAL A 224 10.78 -22.88 25.23
N ASN A 225 11.51 -23.66 24.42
CA ASN A 225 11.40 -25.12 24.40
C ASN A 225 12.07 -25.85 25.60
N GLU A 226 12.98 -25.19 26.33
CA GLU A 226 13.59 -25.76 27.54
C GLU A 226 12.73 -25.54 28.80
N VAL A 227 11.94 -24.46 28.85
CA VAL A 227 11.07 -24.17 30.01
C VAL A 227 9.84 -25.10 30.04
N GLU A 228 9.29 -25.48 28.89
CA GLU A 228 8.12 -26.39 28.84
C GLU A 228 8.47 -27.85 29.17
N LYS A 229 9.74 -28.26 29.07
CA LYS A 229 10.18 -29.61 29.45
C LYS A 229 10.39 -29.80 30.95
N VAL A 230 10.49 -28.73 31.73
CA VAL A 230 10.72 -28.81 33.19
C VAL A 230 9.40 -28.76 33.99
N SER A 231 8.28 -28.39 33.36
CA SER A 231 6.96 -28.31 34.02
C SER A 231 6.08 -29.55 33.84
N SER A 232 6.56 -30.61 33.17
CA SER A 232 5.81 -31.84 32.92
C SER A 232 6.46 -33.10 33.52
N ALA A 233 7.30 -32.95 34.55
CA ALA A 233 7.92 -34.05 35.29
C ALA A 233 7.50 -34.01 36.76
#